data_AF-A0A4S4AMY5-F1
#
_entry.id   AF-A0A4S4AMY5-F1
#
_cell.length_a   1.000
_cell.length_b   1.000
_cell.length_c   1.000
_cell.angle_alpha   90.00
_cell.angle_beta   90.00
_cell.angle_gamma   90.00
#
_symmetry.space_group_name_H-M   'P 1'
#
loop_
_entity.id
_entity.type
_entity.pdbx_description
1 polymer ?
#
loop_
_entity_poly.entity_id
_entity_poly.type
_entity_poly.pdbx_seq_one_letter_code
_entity_poly.pdbx_strand_id
1 'polypeptide(L)'
;MATASAKKASQQDWHPADIKAALEKKGWTLRALAAHHGLSSSSPLSHTFLRSYPLNEKRIAEAIGVPVQRIWPSRYFKDGTPRLRGLRGMRRSAQSTALGCQRNGNSREAA
;
A
#
# COMPACT_ATOMS: atom_id res chain seq x y z
N MET A 1 -21.54 39.34 5.40
CA MET A 1 -20.73 38.40 6.21
C MET A 1 -20.16 37.34 5.27
N ALA A 2 -18.94 37.53 4.75
CA ALA A 2 -18.33 36.58 3.82
C ALA A 2 -17.81 35.36 4.59
N THR A 3 -18.44 34.20 4.39
CA THR A 3 -17.98 32.91 4.93
C THR A 3 -16.81 32.40 4.09
N ALA A 4 -15.59 32.56 4.58
CA ALA A 4 -14.39 32.02 3.93
C ALA A 4 -14.45 30.48 3.92
N SER A 5 -14.60 29.89 2.73
CA SER A 5 -14.52 28.44 2.52
C SER A 5 -13.10 27.95 2.83
N ALA A 6 -12.96 27.12 3.86
CA ALA A 6 -11.69 26.55 4.27
C ALA A 6 -11.08 25.74 3.11
N LYS A 7 -9.89 26.14 2.66
CA LYS A 7 -9.08 25.34 1.73
C LYS A 7 -8.92 23.96 2.33
N LYS A 8 -9.48 22.93 1.67
CA LYS A 8 -9.26 21.53 2.03
C LYS A 8 -7.76 21.29 2.00
N ALA A 9 -7.12 21.28 3.17
CA ALA A 9 -5.76 20.81 3.32
C ALA A 9 -5.74 19.43 2.66
N SER A 10 -4.94 19.30 1.59
CA SER A 10 -4.71 18.03 0.93
C SER A 10 -4.45 16.99 2.01
N GLN A 11 -5.29 15.95 2.12
CA GLN A 11 -5.12 14.92 3.13
C GLN A 11 -3.68 14.39 3.02
N GLN A 12 -2.88 14.73 4.02
CA GLN A 12 -1.46 14.49 4.01
C GLN A 12 -1.21 13.05 4.47
N ASP A 13 -0.35 12.35 3.76
CA ASP A 13 0.04 10.99 4.14
C ASP A 13 0.70 11.01 5.52
N TRP A 14 0.59 9.91 6.27
CA TRP A 14 1.23 9.77 7.58
C TRP A 14 2.74 9.95 7.47
N HIS A 15 3.33 10.55 8.50
CA HIS A 15 4.77 10.67 8.57
C HIS A 15 5.41 9.27 8.74
N PRO A 16 6.57 8.96 8.12
CA PRO A 16 7.21 7.65 8.25
C PRO A 16 7.50 7.26 9.70
N ALA A 17 7.79 8.23 10.55
CA ALA A 17 8.00 8.01 11.99
C ALA A 17 6.70 7.57 12.69
N ASP A 18 5.55 8.15 12.33
CA ASP A 18 4.25 7.77 12.91
C ASP A 18 3.87 6.35 12.53
N ILE A 19 4.17 5.94 11.29
CA ILE A 19 3.94 4.56 10.83
C ILE A 19 4.82 3.59 11.62
N LYS A 20 6.10 3.92 11.84
CA LYS A 20 6.99 3.10 12.67
C LYS A 20 6.50 3.01 14.11
N ALA A 21 6.13 4.15 14.71
CA ALA A 21 5.60 4.18 16.06
C ALA A 21 4.29 3.40 16.18
N ALA A 22 3.42 3.45 15.17
CA ALA A 22 2.19 2.66 15.14
C ALA A 22 2.47 1.15 15.05
N LEU A 23 3.47 0.74 14.27
CA LEU A 23 3.94 -0.65 14.22
C LEU A 23 4.52 -1.09 15.56
N GLU A 24 5.37 -0.28 16.18
CA GLU A 24 6.00 -0.58 17.48
C GLU A 24 4.96 -0.69 18.60
N LYS A 25 3.93 0.18 18.60
CA LYS A 25 2.78 0.08 19.51
C LYS A 25 2.00 -1.23 19.35
N LYS A 26 2.05 -1.85 18.17
CA LYS A 26 1.47 -3.17 17.90
C LYS A 26 2.45 -4.32 18.12
N GLY A 27 3.68 -4.04 18.55
CA GLY A 27 4.74 -5.03 18.77
C GLY A 27 5.44 -5.48 17.48
N TRP A 28 5.23 -4.79 16.35
CA TRP A 28 5.85 -5.13 15.09
C TRP A 28 7.08 -4.27 14.82
N THR A 29 8.17 -4.91 14.39
CA THR A 29 9.28 -4.22 13.72
C THR A 29 9.19 -4.45 12.21
N LEU A 30 9.79 -3.57 11.40
CA LEU A 30 9.83 -3.76 9.94
C LEU A 30 10.47 -5.10 9.54
N ARG A 31 11.46 -5.55 10.30
CA ARG A 31 12.15 -6.82 10.04
C ARG A 31 11.29 -8.02 10.45
N ALA A 32 10.60 -7.95 11.59
CA ALA A 32 9.65 -8.98 12.00
C ALA A 32 8.49 -9.10 11.00
N LEU A 33 7.95 -7.96 10.54
CA LEU A 33 6.90 -7.93 9.53
C LEU A 33 7.37 -8.51 8.20
N ALA A 34 8.59 -8.18 7.76
CA ALA A 34 9.18 -8.75 6.54
C ALA A 34 9.33 -10.28 6.66
N ALA A 35 9.84 -10.77 7.79
CA ALA A 35 10.01 -12.20 8.05
C ALA A 35 8.66 -12.94 8.07
N HIS A 36 7.64 -12.34 8.70
CA HIS A 36 6.29 -12.89 8.75
C HIS A 36 5.68 -13.08 7.35
N HIS A 37 6.00 -12.20 6.40
CA HIS A 37 5.54 -12.30 5.01
C HIS A 37 6.52 -13.03 4.07
N GLY A 38 7.57 -13.66 4.60
CA GLY A 38 8.55 -14.40 3.80
C GLY A 38 9.45 -13.54 2.91
N LEU A 39 9.66 -12.26 3.27
CA LEU A 39 10.57 -11.36 2.56
C LEU A 39 11.99 -11.49 3.12
N SER A 40 12.98 -11.61 2.23
CA SER A 40 14.40 -11.74 2.62
C SER A 40 14.99 -10.48 3.26
N SER A 41 14.35 -9.32 3.09
CA SER A 41 14.83 -8.04 3.62
C SER A 41 13.68 -7.11 4.01
N SER A 42 13.97 -6.15 4.90
CA SER A 42 13.03 -5.10 5.32
C SER A 42 12.96 -3.92 4.34
N SER A 43 13.89 -3.82 3.39
CA SER A 43 13.97 -2.75 2.39
C SER A 43 12.68 -2.54 1.57
N PRO A 44 11.93 -3.58 1.15
CA PRO A 44 10.68 -3.40 0.42
C PRO A 44 9.60 -2.67 1.24
N LEU A 45 9.62 -2.84 2.56
CA LEU A 45 8.71 -2.12 3.47
C LEU A 45 9.19 -0.68 3.68
N SER A 46 10.49 -0.45 3.85
CA SER A 46 11.05 0.91 3.97
C SER A 46 10.80 1.77 2.72
N HIS A 47 10.86 1.17 1.52
CA HIS A 47 10.60 1.87 0.27
C HIS A 47 9.14 2.35 0.12
N THR A 48 8.20 1.79 0.88
CA THR A 48 6.77 2.21 0.85
C THR A 48 6.58 3.65 1.29
N PHE A 49 7.44 4.16 2.16
CA PHE A 49 7.33 5.52 2.68
C PHE A 49 7.60 6.58 1.61
N LEU A 50 8.54 6.29 0.70
CA LEU A 50 8.87 7.19 -0.40
C LEU A 50 7.99 6.93 -1.62
N ARG A 51 7.82 5.66 -2.01
CA ARG A 51 7.21 5.26 -3.28
C ARG A 51 6.00 4.37 -3.08
N SER A 52 5.02 4.45 -3.99
CA SER A 52 3.81 3.62 -3.90
C SER A 52 4.14 2.15 -4.18
N TYR A 53 3.94 1.29 -3.17
CA TYR A 53 4.09 -0.16 -3.26
C TYR A 53 2.83 -0.82 -2.66
N PRO A 54 1.76 -1.01 -3.46
CA PRO A 54 0.43 -1.33 -2.93
C PRO A 54 0.38 -2.67 -2.19
N LEU A 55 1.20 -3.66 -2.56
CA LEU A 55 1.27 -4.94 -1.84
C LEU A 55 1.87 -4.77 -0.43
N ASN A 56 2.91 -3.96 -0.30
CA ASN A 56 3.61 -3.74 0.96
C ASN A 56 2.85 -2.75 1.86
N GLU A 57 2.23 -1.74 1.27
CA GLU A 57 1.32 -0.82 1.98
C GLU A 57 0.17 -1.58 2.63
N LYS A 58 -0.41 -2.57 1.93
CA LYS A 58 -1.44 -3.46 2.50
C LYS A 58 -0.92 -4.25 3.70
N ARG A 59 0.26 -4.85 3.61
CA ARG A 59 0.89 -5.58 4.73
C ARG A 59 1.10 -4.71 5.96
N ILE A 60 1.56 -3.47 5.76
CA ILE A 60 1.74 -2.50 6.85
C ILE A 60 0.39 -2.10 7.47
N ALA A 61 -0.61 -1.83 6.61
CA ALA A 61 -1.96 -1.50 7.05
C ALA A 61 -2.62 -2.64 7.84
N GLU A 62 -2.47 -3.88 7.39
CA GLU A 62 -2.93 -5.09 8.09
C GLU A 62 -2.25 -5.24 9.46
N ALA A 63 -0.94 -5.03 9.54
CA ALA A 63 -0.20 -5.10 10.81
C ALA A 63 -0.63 -4.01 11.81
N ILE A 64 -0.96 -2.81 11.33
CA ILE A 64 -1.46 -1.71 12.17
C ILE A 64 -2.96 -1.91 12.50
N GLY A 65 -3.70 -2.63 11.65
CA GLY A 65 -5.16 -2.77 11.74
C GLY A 65 -5.92 -1.54 11.26
N VAL A 66 -5.31 -0.73 10.40
CA VAL A 66 -5.87 0.54 9.89
C VAL A 66 -5.94 0.45 8.36
N PRO A 67 -7.02 0.88 7.70
CA PRO A 67 -7.11 0.79 6.25
C PRO A 67 -6.04 1.65 5.55
N VAL A 68 -5.49 1.15 4.43
CA VAL A 68 -4.41 1.82 3.65
C VAL A 68 -4.71 3.28 3.32
N GLN A 69 -5.97 3.60 3.03
CA GLN A 69 -6.43 4.95 2.68
C GLN A 69 -6.35 5.94 3.84
N ARG A 70 -6.30 5.46 5.09
CA ARG A 70 -6.15 6.31 6.28
C ARG A 70 -4.69 6.69 6.50
N ILE A 71 -3.77 5.81 6.14
CA ILE A 71 -2.31 6.04 6.23
C ILE A 71 -1.84 6.85 5.03
N TRP A 72 -2.30 6.51 3.83
CA TRP A 72 -1.93 7.17 2.57
C TRP A 72 -3.15 7.69 1.79
N PRO A 73 -3.87 8.69 2.32
CA PRO A 73 -5.04 9.29 1.65
C PRO A 73 -4.71 9.95 0.31
N SER A 74 -3.46 10.38 0.08
CA SER A 74 -3.05 10.93 -1.22
C SER A 74 -3.00 9.84 -2.30
N ARG A 75 -2.68 8.61 -1.91
CA ARG A 75 -2.38 7.47 -2.79
C ARG A 75 -3.57 6.56 -3.05
N TYR A 76 -4.66 6.68 -2.30
CA TYR A 76 -5.85 5.82 -2.42
C TYR A 76 -7.13 6.64 -2.54
N PHE A 77 -8.14 6.08 -3.22
CA PHE A 77 -9.51 6.60 -3.17
C PHE A 77 -10.23 6.11 -1.90
N LYS A 78 -11.41 6.67 -1.61
CA LYS A 78 -12.25 6.27 -0.45
C LYS A 78 -12.71 4.81 -0.50
N ASP A 79 -12.65 4.20 -1.68
CA ASP A 79 -13.00 2.80 -1.94
C ASP A 79 -11.80 1.85 -1.71
N GLY A 80 -10.65 2.37 -1.24
CA GLY A 80 -9.42 1.59 -1.06
C GLY A 80 -8.71 1.21 -2.37
N THR A 81 -9.15 1.75 -3.51
CA THR A 81 -8.47 1.56 -4.80
C THR A 81 -7.24 2.47 -4.90
N PRO A 82 -6.07 1.97 -5.34
CA PRO A 82 -4.90 2.81 -5.53
C PRO A 82 -5.16 3.87 -6.61
N ARG A 83 -4.81 5.12 -6.30
CA ARG A 83 -4.73 6.22 -7.25
C ARG A 83 -3.52 6.00 -8.15
N LEU A 84 -3.76 5.38 -9.29
CA LEU A 84 -2.73 5.14 -10.30
C LEU A 84 -2.28 6.48 -10.90
N ARG A 85 -1.05 6.90 -10.61
CA ARG A 85 -0.42 8.06 -11.26
C ARG A 85 0.20 7.65 -12.61
N GLY A 86 -0.05 8.45 -13.66
CA GLY A 86 0.53 8.30 -15.00
C GLY A 86 -0.22 7.34 -15.93
N LEU A 87 0.37 7.06 -17.11
CA LEU A 87 -0.20 6.26 -18.21
C LEU A 87 -0.73 4.86 -17.79
N ARG A 88 -0.20 4.27 -16.71
CA ARG A 88 -0.70 2.98 -16.16
C ARG A 88 -2.11 3.05 -15.57
N GLY A 89 -2.58 4.24 -15.16
CA GLY A 89 -3.96 4.46 -14.73
C GLY A 89 -4.95 4.48 -15.89
N MET A 90 -4.52 5.06 -17.03
CA MET A 90 -5.34 5.22 -18.24
C MET A 90 -5.71 3.88 -18.90
N ARG A 91 -4.85 2.86 -18.78
CA ARG A 91 -5.05 1.55 -19.44
C ARG A 91 -5.97 0.57 -18.68
N ARG A 92 -6.33 0.83 -17.42
CA ARG A 92 -7.21 -0.07 -16.64
C ARG A 92 -8.70 0.13 -16.90
N SER A 93 -9.13 1.28 -17.45
CA SER A 93 -10.54 1.50 -17.80
C SER A 93 -10.97 0.80 -19.10
N ALA A 94 -10.02 0.24 -19.87
CA ALA A 94 -10.29 -0.33 -21.20
C ALA A 94 -10.19 -1.87 -21.28
N GLN A 95 -9.89 -2.59 -20.19
CA GLN A 95 -9.77 -4.05 -20.20
C GLN A 95 -10.58 -4.68 -19.06
N SER A 96 -11.89 -4.47 -19.10
CA SER A 96 -12.83 -5.49 -18.65
C SER A 96 -13.12 -6.37 -19.86
N THR A 97 -12.21 -7.30 -20.15
CA THR A 97 -12.52 -8.45 -20.98
C THR A 97 -12.08 -9.68 -20.21
N ALA A 98 -13.08 -10.47 -19.86
CA ALA A 98 -12.93 -11.86 -19.47
C ALA A 98 -11.90 -12.55 -20.38
N LEU A 99 -10.94 -13.24 -19.77
CA LEU A 99 -10.06 -14.31 -20.26
C LEU A 99 -8.60 -14.10 -19.81
N GLY A 100 -8.11 -15.07 -19.02
CA GLY A 100 -6.75 -15.56 -19.21
C GLY A 100 -5.70 -15.23 -18.14
N CYS A 101 -5.91 -15.65 -16.89
CA CYS A 101 -4.77 -16.09 -16.07
C CYS A 101 -4.88 -17.60 -15.89
N GLN A 102 -4.63 -18.34 -16.97
CA GLN A 102 -4.37 -19.76 -16.88
C GLN A 102 -2.99 -19.95 -16.24
N ARG A 103 -2.97 -20.79 -15.20
CA ARG A 103 -1.87 -21.57 -14.64
C ARG A 103 -0.50 -21.37 -15.30
N ASN A 104 0.52 -21.00 -14.51
CA ASN A 104 1.90 -21.34 -14.84
C ASN A 104 2.60 -22.02 -13.66
N GLY A 105 2.67 -23.36 -13.79
CA GLY A 105 3.84 -24.22 -13.58
C GLY A 105 4.74 -23.99 -12.37
N ASN A 106 4.51 -24.74 -11.31
CA ASN A 106 5.53 -25.02 -10.29
C ASN A 106 5.84 -26.53 -10.35
N SER A 107 6.77 -26.94 -11.22
CA SER A 107 7.35 -28.30 -11.21
C SER A 107 8.71 -28.23 -10.50
N ARG A 108 8.75 -28.72 -9.27
CA ARG A 108 9.98 -29.08 -8.56
C ARG A 108 10.17 -30.58 -8.77
N GLU A 109 11.02 -30.98 -9.70
CA GLU A 109 11.60 -32.33 -9.70
C GLU A 109 12.73 -32.36 -8.69
N ALA A 110 12.59 -33.24 -7.69
CA ALA A 110 13.63 -33.61 -6.76
C ALA A 110 13.71 -35.14 -6.78
N ALA A 111 14.82 -35.67 -7.28
CA ALA A 111 15.38 -36.98 -6.98
C ALA A 111 16.88 -36.92 -7.29
#